data_AF-A0AAD6J4G3-F1
#
_entry.id   AF-A0AAD6J4G3-F1
#
_cell.length_a   1.000
_cell.length_b   1.000
_cell.length_c   1.000
_cell.angle_alpha   90.00
_cell.angle_beta   90.00
_cell.angle_gamma   90.00
#
_symmetry.space_group_name_H-M   'P 1'
#
loop_
_entity.id
_entity.type
_entity.pdbx_description
1 polymer ?
#
loop_
_entity_poly.entity_id
_entity_poly.type
_entity_poly.pdbx_seq_one_letter_code
_entity_poly.pdbx_strand_id
1 'polypeptide(L)'
;MDLPLEAQANARKERLAKLRGMKRKQQDEEAADPATSLDSRETGAIDASAVVLSGRNYDLETKAPKLGYDLAPSENLETLEAQAASIAIETRKAINDEDTADKTIDLLSLQPKKPNWDLKRDVDQKLVRLERLTDNAVARILRDRILQSQAAAGSANPENLAELVRQREKEEEKEEEEEEG
;
A
#
# COMPACT_ATOMS: atom_id res chain seq x y z
N MET A 1 23.95 41.49 12.14
CA MET A 1 23.22 42.75 11.99
C MET A 1 22.24 42.82 13.15
N ASP A 2 22.65 43.48 14.23
CA ASP A 2 21.81 43.60 15.43
C ASP A 2 20.55 44.39 15.07
N LEU A 3 19.38 43.82 15.32
CA LEU A 3 18.13 44.54 15.10
C LEU A 3 18.10 45.76 16.02
N PRO A 4 17.59 46.90 15.56
CA PRO A 4 17.46 48.10 16.39
C PRO A 4 16.64 47.78 17.65
N LEU A 5 17.02 48.38 18.78
CA LEU A 5 16.43 48.11 20.11
C LEU A 5 14.90 48.15 20.11
N GLU A 6 14.33 49.05 19.32
CA GLU A 6 12.89 49.26 19.16
C GLU A 6 12.19 48.06 18.50
N ALA A 7 12.81 47.43 17.51
CA ALA A 7 12.27 46.22 16.87
C ALA A 7 12.28 45.02 17.85
N GLN A 8 13.31 44.90 18.68
CA GLN A 8 13.38 43.85 19.69
C GLN A 8 12.33 44.04 20.80
N ALA A 9 12.07 45.28 21.21
CA ALA A 9 11.02 45.62 22.17
C ALA A 9 9.61 45.28 21.64
N ASN A 10 9.34 45.61 20.37
CA ASN A 10 8.07 45.30 19.72
C ASN A 10 7.85 43.79 19.58
N ALA A 11 8.88 43.02 19.18
CA ALA A 11 8.81 41.57 19.10
C ALA A 11 8.51 40.91 20.47
N ARG A 12 9.10 41.42 21.57
CA ARG A 12 8.79 40.95 22.93
C ARG A 12 7.35 41.26 23.32
N LYS A 13 6.87 42.47 23.00
CA LYS A 13 5.49 42.90 23.29
C LYS A 13 4.47 42.01 22.57
N GLU A 14 4.69 41.72 21.30
CA GLU A 14 3.84 40.81 20.52
C GLU A 14 3.84 39.39 21.07
N ARG A 15 5.01 38.87 21.47
CA ARG A 15 5.13 37.55 22.09
C ARG A 15 4.35 37.48 23.40
N LEU A 16 4.43 38.50 24.25
CA LEU A 16 3.69 38.56 25.51
C LEU A 16 2.18 38.70 25.29
N ALA A 17 1.75 39.43 24.26
CA ALA A 17 0.33 39.55 23.90
C ALA A 17 -0.26 38.20 23.48
N LYS A 18 0.47 37.42 22.66
CA LYS A 18 0.08 36.05 22.27
C LYS A 18 -0.08 35.13 23.49
N LEU A 19 0.87 35.18 24.43
CA LEU A 19 0.80 34.39 25.67
C LEU A 19 -0.36 34.82 26.59
N ARG A 20 -0.65 36.12 26.67
CA ARG A 20 -1.80 36.62 27.44
C ARG A 20 -3.15 36.18 26.85
N GLY A 21 -3.27 36.15 25.53
CA GLY A 21 -4.47 35.63 24.85
C GLY A 21 -4.70 34.14 25.12
N MET A 22 -3.63 33.33 25.09
CA MET A 22 -3.71 31.90 25.38
C MET A 22 -4.11 31.62 26.84
N LYS A 23 -3.58 32.39 27.81
CA LYS A 23 -3.94 32.22 29.23
C LYS A 23 -5.40 32.55 29.53
N ARG A 24 -5.97 33.61 28.92
CA ARG A 24 -7.39 33.95 29.11
C ARG A 24 -8.31 32.89 28.50
N LYS A 25 -7.95 32.37 27.32
CA LYS A 25 -8.70 31.30 26.65
C LYS A 25 -8.76 30.01 27.48
N GLN A 26 -7.67 29.65 28.16
CA GLN A 26 -7.67 28.48 29.06
C GLN A 26 -8.53 28.68 30.32
N GLN A 27 -8.70 29.91 30.80
CA GLN A 27 -9.43 30.18 32.03
C GLN A 27 -10.96 30.20 31.84
N ASP A 28 -11.44 30.47 30.62
CA ASP A 28 -12.88 30.42 30.28
C ASP A 28 -13.38 28.97 30.05
N GLU A 29 -12.50 28.02 29.75
CA GLU A 29 -12.86 26.60 29.52
C GLU A 29 -13.00 25.79 30.83
N GLU A 30 -12.51 26.31 31.96
CA GLU A 30 -12.49 25.61 33.25
C GLU A 30 -13.54 26.13 34.25
N ALA A 31 -14.41 27.07 33.82
CA ALA A 31 -15.48 27.66 34.63
C ALA A 31 -16.89 27.34 34.11
N ALA A 32 -17.06 26.28 33.31
CA ALA A 32 -18.36 25.79 32.87
C ALA A 32 -18.83 24.62 33.74
N ASP A 33 -19.22 24.91 34.99
CA ASP A 33 -19.91 23.97 35.88
C ASP A 33 -21.39 23.79 35.43
N PRO A 34 -21.87 22.57 35.12
CA PRO A 34 -23.29 22.31 34.92
C PRO A 34 -23.96 21.96 36.25
N ALA A 35 -24.16 22.95 37.13
CA ALA A 35 -24.88 22.79 38.38
C ALA A 35 -26.26 23.46 38.34
N THR A 36 -27.18 22.97 37.48
CA THR A 36 -28.62 23.30 37.61
C THR A 36 -29.50 22.33 36.82
N SER A 37 -30.27 21.49 37.54
CA SER A 37 -31.69 21.15 37.33
C SER A 37 -31.99 19.69 37.70
N LEU A 38 -32.47 19.47 38.92
CA LEU A 38 -33.23 18.28 39.29
C LEU A 38 -34.50 18.78 39.98
N ASP A 39 -35.55 19.04 39.20
CA ASP A 39 -36.93 18.72 39.61
C ASP A 39 -37.87 18.86 38.41
N SER A 40 -38.33 17.73 37.87
CA SER A 40 -39.62 17.58 37.17
C SER A 40 -39.85 16.11 36.92
N ARG A 41 -40.79 15.55 37.68
CA ARG A 41 -41.25 14.18 37.59
C ARG A 41 -42.38 14.12 36.58
N GLU A 42 -42.11 13.53 35.41
CA GLU A 42 -43.14 13.11 34.46
C GLU A 42 -43.02 11.62 34.15
N THR A 43 -44.18 10.98 34.10
CA THR A 43 -44.39 9.55 33.90
C THR A 43 -44.15 9.16 32.44
N GLY A 44 -42.97 8.63 32.17
CA GLY A 44 -42.64 7.82 31.00
C GLY A 44 -41.67 6.75 31.46
N ALA A 45 -41.67 5.57 30.86
CA ALA A 45 -40.67 4.54 31.16
C ALA A 45 -39.28 5.09 30.81
N ILE A 46 -38.59 5.66 31.79
CA ILE A 46 -37.22 6.13 31.64
C ILE A 46 -36.39 4.85 31.65
N ASP A 47 -35.79 4.50 30.52
CA ASP A 47 -34.81 3.42 30.47
C ASP A 47 -33.72 3.74 31.48
N ALA A 48 -33.64 2.94 32.55
CA ALA A 48 -32.71 3.16 33.65
C ALA A 48 -31.23 3.15 33.19
N SER A 49 -30.96 2.66 31.98
CA SER A 49 -29.66 2.69 31.32
C SER A 49 -29.24 4.07 30.80
N ALA A 50 -30.16 5.02 30.65
CA ALA A 50 -29.84 6.39 30.21
C ALA A 50 -29.43 7.31 31.37
N VAL A 51 -29.63 6.88 32.62
CA VAL A 51 -29.30 7.68 33.81
C VAL A 51 -27.85 7.41 34.21
N VAL A 52 -26.95 8.33 33.85
CA VAL A 52 -25.53 8.25 34.24
C VAL A 52 -25.39 8.61 35.72
N LEU A 53 -25.25 7.59 36.57
CA LEU A 53 -24.98 7.78 38.00
C LEU A 53 -23.48 8.09 38.20
N SER A 54 -23.15 9.37 38.33
CA SER A 54 -21.80 9.83 38.66
C SER A 54 -21.30 9.20 39.97
N GLY A 55 -20.08 8.69 39.99
CA GLY A 55 -19.43 8.13 41.19
C GLY A 55 -19.40 6.60 41.27
N ARG A 56 -19.91 5.87 40.26
CA ARG A 56 -19.68 4.42 40.11
C ARG A 56 -18.72 4.15 38.97
N ASN A 57 -17.81 3.19 39.14
CA ASN A 57 -16.87 2.76 38.10
C ASN A 57 -17.45 1.64 37.22
N TYR A 58 -18.68 1.80 36.74
CA TYR A 58 -19.39 0.79 35.96
C TYR A 58 -19.92 1.41 34.67
N ASP A 59 -19.63 0.76 33.54
CA ASP A 59 -20.16 1.17 32.24
C ASP A 59 -21.35 0.28 31.87
N LEU A 60 -22.45 0.93 31.48
CA LEU A 60 -23.73 0.28 31.23
C LEU A 60 -23.75 -0.41 29.86
N GLU A 61 -22.97 0.09 28.89
CA GLU A 61 -22.89 -0.50 27.54
C GLU A 61 -22.11 -1.81 27.56
N THR A 62 -20.94 -1.80 28.20
CA THR A 62 -20.08 -2.98 28.32
C THR A 62 -20.46 -3.89 29.47
N LYS A 63 -21.37 -3.44 30.35
CA LYS A 63 -21.81 -4.13 31.56
C LYS A 63 -20.64 -4.58 32.44
N ALA A 64 -19.52 -3.86 32.41
CA ALA A 64 -18.27 -4.21 33.08
C ALA A 64 -17.74 -3.02 33.90
N PRO A 65 -16.86 -3.27 34.90
CA PRO A 65 -16.14 -2.20 35.57
C PRO A 65 -15.28 -1.43 34.56
N LYS A 66 -15.37 -0.10 34.56
CA LYS A 66 -14.58 0.74 33.64
C LYS A 66 -13.12 0.74 34.09
N LEU A 67 -12.31 -0.08 33.41
CA LEU A 67 -10.89 -0.25 33.73
C LEU A 67 -10.06 0.64 32.80
N GLY A 68 -10.04 1.94 33.08
CA GLY A 68 -9.22 2.90 32.33
C GLY A 68 -9.79 3.25 30.95
N TYR A 69 -8.94 3.14 29.92
CA TYR A 69 -9.25 3.49 28.54
C TYR A 69 -9.37 2.21 27.69
N ASP A 70 -10.48 2.06 26.97
CA ASP A 70 -10.73 0.89 26.12
C ASP A 70 -9.93 0.92 24.81
N LEU A 71 -9.54 2.12 24.36
CA LEU A 71 -8.69 2.35 23.19
C LEU A 71 -7.43 3.08 23.62
N ALA A 72 -6.30 2.74 22.99
CA ALA A 72 -5.07 3.47 23.27
C ALA A 72 -5.22 4.91 22.76
N PRO A 73 -4.83 5.95 23.54
CA PRO A 73 -4.98 7.34 23.12
C PRO A 73 -4.32 7.69 21.77
N SER A 74 -3.36 6.88 21.32
CA SER A 74 -2.62 7.04 20.07
C SER A 74 -3.13 6.18 18.91
N GLU A 75 -4.15 5.35 19.09
CA GLU A 75 -4.55 4.31 18.11
C GLU A 75 -5.08 4.90 16.80
N ASN A 76 -5.74 6.05 16.85
CA ASN A 76 -6.31 6.73 15.69
C ASN A 76 -5.48 7.93 15.21
N LEU A 77 -4.27 8.11 15.75
CA LEU A 77 -3.39 9.23 15.41
C LEU A 77 -2.14 8.67 14.72
N GLU A 78 -1.74 9.28 13.60
CA GLU A 78 -0.44 8.99 13.01
C GLU A 78 0.66 9.43 13.98
N THR A 79 1.32 8.45 14.59
CA THR A 79 2.43 8.72 15.49
C THR A 79 3.70 9.00 14.71
N LEU A 80 4.58 9.83 15.28
CA LEU A 80 5.91 10.06 14.73
C LEU A 80 6.70 8.76 14.59
N GLU A 81 6.43 7.77 15.44
CA GLU A 81 7.05 6.44 15.39
C GLU A 81 6.62 5.67 14.14
N ALA A 82 5.34 5.72 13.76
CA ALA A 82 4.83 5.07 12.55
C ALA A 82 5.42 5.73 11.29
N GLN A 83 5.52 7.06 11.26
CA GLN A 83 6.17 7.79 10.16
C GLN A 83 7.68 7.51 10.10
N ALA A 84 8.36 7.42 11.24
CA ALA A 84 9.77 7.03 11.28
C ALA A 84 9.99 5.60 10.77
N ALA A 85 9.07 4.67 11.10
CA ALA A 85 9.12 3.31 10.62
C ALA A 85 8.92 3.20 9.10
N SER A 86 7.98 3.96 8.52
CA SER A 86 7.79 3.97 7.07
C SER A 86 9.03 4.51 6.33
N ILE A 87 9.61 5.63 6.81
CA ILE A 87 10.85 6.20 6.27
C ILE A 87 12.01 5.19 6.39
N ALA A 88 12.11 4.46 7.50
CA ALA A 88 13.14 3.43 7.66
C ALA A 88 12.97 2.25 6.69
N ILE A 89 11.72 1.91 6.31
CA ILE A 89 11.46 0.87 5.31
C ILE A 89 11.81 1.38 3.90
N GLU A 90 11.44 2.62 3.58
CA GLU A 90 11.71 3.24 2.28
C GLU A 90 13.20 3.40 2.03
N THR A 91 13.94 3.92 3.02
CA THR A 91 15.40 4.07 2.95
C THR A 91 16.11 2.73 2.73
N ARG A 92 15.70 1.67 3.45
CA ARG A 92 16.25 0.32 3.22
C ARG A 92 15.99 -0.21 1.81
N LYS A 93 14.81 0.04 1.25
CA LYS A 93 14.50 -0.36 -0.13
C LYS A 93 15.36 0.41 -1.12
N ALA A 94 15.47 1.73 -0.97
CA ALA A 94 16.30 2.57 -1.81
C ALA A 94 17.77 2.12 -1.82
N ILE A 95 18.34 1.81 -0.65
CA ILE A 95 19.71 1.29 -0.54
C ILE A 95 19.86 -0.04 -1.29
N ASN A 96 18.93 -0.97 -1.13
CA ASN A 96 18.99 -2.26 -1.83
C ASN A 96 18.86 -2.10 -3.36
N ASP A 97 18.00 -1.18 -3.82
CA ASP A 97 17.82 -0.90 -5.24
C ASP A 97 19.10 -0.27 -5.82
N GLU A 98 19.73 0.67 -5.12
CA GLU A 98 21.03 1.25 -5.48
C GLU A 98 22.13 0.20 -5.52
N ASP A 99 22.22 -0.66 -4.50
CA ASP A 99 23.13 -1.82 -4.46
C ASP A 99 22.91 -2.80 -5.63
N THR A 100 21.70 -2.88 -6.20
CA THR A 100 21.43 -3.72 -7.36
C THR A 100 21.78 -3.03 -8.68
N ALA A 101 21.59 -1.71 -8.76
CA ALA A 101 21.91 -0.91 -9.94
C ALA A 101 23.43 -0.70 -10.10
N ASP A 102 24.14 -0.49 -8.99
CA ASP A 102 25.57 -0.20 -8.95
C ASP A 102 26.45 -1.46 -8.98
N LYS A 103 25.85 -2.65 -8.99
CA LYS A 103 26.54 -3.88 -9.36
C LYS A 103 26.89 -3.83 -10.84
N THR A 104 27.98 -3.12 -11.15
CA THR A 104 28.70 -3.21 -12.42
C THR A 104 28.85 -4.69 -12.75
N ILE A 105 28.36 -5.09 -13.91
CA ILE A 105 28.34 -6.49 -14.37
C ILE A 105 29.73 -7.10 -14.12
N ASP A 106 29.80 -8.05 -13.18
CA ASP A 106 31.06 -8.69 -12.82
C ASP A 106 31.58 -9.50 -14.01
N LEU A 107 32.57 -8.94 -14.70
CA LEU A 107 33.17 -9.49 -15.91
C LEU A 107 33.83 -10.85 -15.66
N LEU A 108 34.25 -11.13 -14.42
CA LEU A 108 34.83 -12.42 -14.03
C LEU A 108 33.77 -13.53 -13.99
N SER A 109 32.53 -13.17 -13.60
CA SER A 109 31.38 -14.07 -13.63
C SER A 109 30.86 -14.34 -15.05
N LEU A 110 31.15 -13.43 -16.00
CA LEU A 110 30.76 -13.54 -17.41
C LEU A 110 31.75 -14.37 -18.25
N GLN A 111 32.96 -14.62 -17.74
CA GLN A 111 33.95 -15.42 -18.45
C GLN A 111 33.48 -16.88 -18.58
N PRO A 112 33.61 -17.53 -19.76
CA PRO A 112 33.28 -18.94 -19.91
C PRO A 112 34.15 -19.77 -18.97
N LYS A 113 33.51 -20.48 -18.05
CA LYS A 113 34.19 -21.38 -17.12
C LYS A 113 34.76 -22.56 -17.91
N LYS A 114 35.97 -23.02 -17.55
CA LYS A 114 36.53 -24.25 -18.12
C LYS A 114 35.52 -25.38 -17.94
N PRO A 115 35.26 -26.22 -18.96
CA PRO A 115 34.32 -27.32 -18.83
C PRO A 115 34.84 -28.28 -17.77
N ASN A 116 34.27 -28.19 -16.57
CA ASN A 116 34.37 -29.24 -15.57
C ASN A 116 33.16 -30.16 -15.79
N TRP A 117 33.26 -31.37 -15.26
CA TRP A 117 32.18 -32.36 -15.21
C TRP A 117 30.91 -31.89 -14.47
N ASP A 118 30.90 -30.65 -13.95
CA ASP A 118 29.85 -30.02 -13.17
C ASP A 118 29.17 -28.83 -13.89
N LEU A 119 29.66 -28.42 -15.07
CA LEU A 119 29.09 -27.30 -15.83
C LEU A 119 27.64 -27.58 -16.25
N LYS A 120 27.34 -28.84 -16.59
CA LYS A 120 25.99 -29.28 -16.95
C LYS A 120 25.02 -29.11 -15.78
N ARG A 121 25.40 -29.53 -14.58
CA ARG A 121 24.55 -29.47 -13.39
C ARG A 121 24.27 -28.03 -12.96
N ASP A 122 25.28 -27.18 -13.02
CA ASP A 122 25.16 -25.74 -12.73
C ASP A 122 24.25 -25.02 -13.74
N VAL A 123 24.33 -25.40 -15.02
CA VAL A 123 23.48 -24.86 -16.09
C VAL A 123 22.04 -25.38 -15.98
N ASP A 124 21.85 -26.68 -15.72
CA ASP A 124 20.54 -27.30 -15.55
C ASP A 124 19.71 -26.59 -14.46
N GLN A 125 20.32 -26.22 -13.33
CA GLN A 125 19.62 -25.45 -12.27
C GLN A 125 19.11 -24.09 -12.73
N LYS A 126 19.89 -23.38 -13.57
CA LYS A 126 19.48 -22.08 -14.12
C LYS A 126 18.41 -22.24 -15.20
N LEU A 127 18.52 -23.30 -15.99
CA LEU A 127 17.54 -23.64 -17.03
C LEU A 127 16.17 -23.95 -16.45
N VAL A 128 16.06 -24.68 -15.33
CA VAL A 128 14.75 -24.99 -14.71
C VAL A 128 13.91 -23.73 -14.41
N ARG A 129 14.54 -22.65 -13.92
CA ARG A 129 13.82 -21.38 -13.68
C ARG A 129 13.43 -20.70 -14.99
N LEU A 130 14.34 -20.72 -15.96
CA LEU A 130 14.16 -20.05 -17.23
C LEU A 130 13.09 -20.76 -18.08
N GLU A 131 13.07 -22.09 -18.06
CA GLU A 131 12.09 -22.96 -18.74
C GLU A 131 10.65 -22.57 -18.38
N ARG A 132 10.38 -22.39 -17.08
CA ARG A 132 9.06 -21.91 -16.62
C ARG A 132 8.70 -20.54 -17.20
N LEU A 133 9.67 -19.64 -17.32
CA LEU A 133 9.44 -18.29 -17.87
C LEU A 133 9.26 -18.35 -19.38
N THR A 134 10.02 -19.18 -20.08
CA THR A 134 9.87 -19.40 -21.53
C THR A 134 8.53 -20.04 -21.86
N ASP A 135 8.08 -21.05 -21.10
CA ASP A 135 6.76 -21.66 -21.31
C ASP A 135 5.63 -20.65 -21.15
N ASN A 136 5.73 -19.78 -20.13
CA ASN A 136 4.78 -18.69 -19.94
C ASN A 136 4.85 -17.65 -21.07
N ALA A 137 6.03 -17.34 -21.58
CA ALA A 137 6.21 -16.44 -22.71
C ALA A 137 5.64 -17.03 -24.01
N VAL A 138 5.90 -18.31 -24.26
CA VAL A 138 5.32 -19.07 -25.39
C VAL A 138 3.80 -19.08 -25.29
N ALA A 139 3.24 -19.37 -24.11
CA ALA A 139 1.80 -19.34 -23.90
C ALA A 139 1.18 -17.95 -24.15
N ARG A 140 1.88 -16.86 -23.82
CA ARG A 140 1.45 -15.49 -24.14
C ARG A 140 1.49 -15.25 -25.65
N ILE A 141 2.58 -15.58 -26.31
CA ILE A 141 2.72 -15.43 -27.77
C ILE A 141 1.63 -16.22 -28.51
N LEU A 142 1.37 -17.46 -28.08
CA LEU A 142 0.30 -18.29 -28.65
C LEU A 142 -1.07 -17.66 -28.43
N ARG A 143 -1.36 -17.14 -27.23
CA ARG A 143 -2.61 -16.42 -26.96
C ARG A 143 -2.76 -15.22 -27.89
N ASP A 144 -1.72 -14.41 -28.04
CA ASP A 144 -1.76 -13.21 -28.88
C ASP A 144 -1.95 -13.58 -30.35
N ARG A 145 -1.27 -14.62 -30.84
CA ARG A 145 -1.47 -15.15 -32.19
C ARG A 145 -2.89 -15.67 -32.42
N ILE A 146 -3.47 -16.38 -31.45
CA ILE A 146 -4.85 -16.87 -31.52
C ILE A 146 -5.85 -15.70 -31.53
N LEU A 147 -5.62 -14.66 -30.73
CA LEU A 147 -6.47 -13.47 -30.72
C LEU A 147 -6.38 -12.71 -32.04
N GLN A 148 -5.18 -12.59 -32.62
CA GLN A 148 -4.97 -11.98 -33.93
C GLN A 148 -5.66 -12.77 -35.05
N SER A 149 -5.57 -14.11 -35.03
CA SER A 149 -6.27 -14.94 -36.02
C SER A 149 -7.80 -14.89 -35.86
N GLN A 150 -8.32 -14.88 -34.63
CA GLN A 150 -9.76 -14.72 -34.38
C GLN A 150 -10.26 -13.33 -34.81
N ALA A 151 -9.51 -12.27 -34.55
CA ALA A 151 -9.85 -10.92 -34.99
C ALA A 151 -9.87 -10.79 -36.53
N ALA A 152 -8.94 -11.46 -37.22
CA ALA A 152 -8.92 -11.52 -38.68
C ALA A 152 -10.06 -12.38 -39.26
N ALA A 153 -10.44 -13.47 -38.58
CA ALA A 153 -11.44 -14.44 -39.07
C ALA A 153 -12.89 -14.17 -38.61
N GLY A 154 -13.13 -13.21 -37.69
CA GLY A 154 -14.47 -12.80 -37.26
C GLY A 154 -15.33 -13.87 -36.57
N SER A 155 -14.75 -15.00 -36.14
CA SER A 155 -15.48 -16.16 -35.59
C SER A 155 -14.98 -16.52 -34.20
N ALA A 156 -15.86 -16.39 -33.19
CA ALA A 156 -15.59 -16.62 -31.77
C ALA A 156 -15.90 -18.04 -31.28
N ASN A 157 -15.65 -19.08 -32.10
CA ASN A 157 -15.90 -20.48 -31.71
C ASN A 157 -14.59 -21.31 -31.72
N PRO A 158 -14.25 -22.00 -30.61
CA PRO A 158 -12.99 -22.75 -30.48
C PRO A 158 -12.92 -24.02 -31.36
N GLU A 159 -14.06 -24.61 -31.73
CA GLU A 159 -14.10 -25.81 -32.59
C GLU A 159 -13.74 -25.50 -34.05
N ASN A 160 -14.08 -24.31 -34.54
CA ASN A 160 -13.78 -23.88 -35.91
C ASN A 160 -12.29 -23.51 -36.09
N LEU A 161 -11.55 -23.26 -35.01
CA LEU A 161 -10.15 -22.83 -35.07
C LEU A 161 -9.22 -23.96 -35.53
N ALA A 162 -9.46 -25.19 -35.07
CA ALA A 162 -8.66 -26.35 -35.48
C ALA A 162 -8.85 -26.68 -36.96
N GLU A 163 -10.05 -26.45 -37.49
CA GLU A 163 -10.37 -26.64 -38.90
C GLU A 163 -9.76 -25.51 -39.76
N LEU A 164 -9.72 -24.28 -39.24
CA LEU A 164 -9.16 -23.11 -39.92
C LEU A 164 -7.62 -23.14 -39.99
N VAL A 165 -6.92 -23.63 -38.96
CA VAL A 165 -5.46 -23.86 -39.01
C VAL A 165 -5.12 -24.90 -40.08
N ARG A 166 -5.88 -26.00 -40.13
CA ARG A 166 -5.71 -27.04 -41.17
C ARG A 166 -6.05 -26.52 -42.58
N GLN A 167 -7.01 -25.61 -42.72
CA GLN A 167 -7.29 -24.98 -44.01
C GLN A 167 -6.15 -24.07 -44.46
N ARG A 168 -5.57 -23.29 -43.54
CA ARG A 168 -4.44 -22.41 -43.85
C ARG A 168 -3.17 -23.18 -44.21
N GLU A 169 -2.83 -24.24 -43.48
CA GLU A 169 -1.69 -25.11 -43.82
C GLU A 169 -1.86 -25.71 -45.23
N LYS A 170 -3.08 -26.07 -45.59
CA LYS A 170 -3.41 -26.63 -46.91
C LYS A 170 -3.48 -25.60 -48.04
N GLU A 171 -3.66 -24.31 -47.71
CA GLU A 171 -3.53 -23.21 -48.66
C GLU A 171 -2.05 -22.87 -48.87
N GLU A 172 -1.25 -22.80 -47.81
CA GLU A 172 0.20 -22.55 -47.88
C GLU A 172 0.92 -23.68 -48.67
N GLU A 173 0.60 -24.95 -48.42
CA GLU A 173 1.16 -26.07 -49.21
C GLU A 173 0.80 -25.99 -50.70
N LYS A 174 -0.38 -25.48 -51.05
CA LYS A 174 -0.79 -25.32 -52.45
C LYS A 174 -0.11 -24.14 -53.11
N GLU A 175 0.09 -23.04 -52.39
CA GLU A 175 0.85 -21.88 -52.89
C GLU A 175 2.31 -22.27 -53.14
N GLU A 176 2.92 -23.09 -52.26
CA GLU A 176 4.26 -23.64 -52.48
C GLU A 176 4.32 -24.57 -53.70
N GLU A 177 3.32 -25.45 -53.90
CA GLU A 177 3.24 -26.30 -55.10
C GLU A 177 3.00 -25.49 -56.40
N GLU A 178 2.29 -24.37 -56.33
CA GLU A 178 2.10 -23.46 -57.47
C GLU A 178 3.35 -22.59 -57.75
N GLU A 179 4.17 -22.27 -56.75
CA GLU A 179 5.45 -21.58 -56.94
C GLU A 179 6.58 -22.50 -57.44
N GLU A 180 6.52 -23.81 -57.17
CA GLU A 180 7.53 -24.78 -57.61
C GLU A 180 7.27 -25.40 -59.02
N GLY A 181 6.09 -25.19 -59.61
CA GLY A 181 5.67 -25.74 -60.93
C GLY A 181 5.91 -24.82 -62.13
#